data_AF-A0A519TL67-F1
#
_entry.id   AF-A0A519TL67-F1
#
_cell.length_a   1.000
_cell.length_b   1.000
_cell.length_c   1.000
_cell.angle_alpha   90.00
_cell.angle_beta   90.00
_cell.angle_gamma   90.00
#
_symmetry.space_group_name_H-M   'P 1'
#
loop_
_entity.id
_entity.type
_entity.pdbx_description
1 polymer ?
#
loop_
_entity_poly.entity_id
_entity_poly.type
_entity_poly.pdbx_seq_one_letter_code
_entity_poly.pdbx_strand_id
1 'polypeptide(L)' 'KLILNEGVKRIFVDGGFGKNAIYMHLLSIAFPHIEVYASSVSQATAIGTALAINDVWNTNPVPTDIIQLKYYSAIQRTL' A
#
# COMPACT_ATOMS: atom_id res chain seq x y z
N LYS A 1 3.22 -12.91 -12.52
CA LYS A 1 4.22 -13.13 -11.44
C LYS A 1 4.61 -11.75 -10.91
N LEU A 2 4.53 -11.53 -9.59
CA LEU A 2 5.02 -10.28 -8.99
C LEU A 2 6.56 -10.30 -9.02
N ILE A 3 7.19 -9.22 -9.48
CA ILE A 3 8.64 -9.07 -9.47
C ILE A 3 9.00 -8.21 -8.26
N LEU A 4 9.76 -8.78 -7.33
CA LEU A 4 10.16 -8.14 -6.09
C LEU A 4 11.69 -8.13 -5.99
N ASN A 5 12.24 -7.03 -5.48
CA ASN A 5 13.65 -6.98 -5.11
C ASN A 5 13.87 -7.75 -3.78
N GLU A 6 15.12 -8.14 -3.52
CA GLU A 6 15.48 -8.74 -2.23
C GLU A 6 15.28 -7.75 -1.08
N GLY A 7 14.79 -8.24 0.07
CA GLY A 7 14.62 -7.44 1.28
C GLY A 7 13.33 -6.61 1.37
N VAL A 8 12.38 -6.76 0.43
CA VAL A 8 11.05 -6.12 0.53
C VAL A 8 10.33 -6.61 1.78
N LYS A 9 9.93 -5.67 2.66
CA LYS A 9 9.21 -5.95 3.91
C LYS A 9 7.73 -5.65 3.87
N ARG A 10 7.30 -4.76 2.97
CA ARG A 10 5.92 -4.25 2.90
C ARG A 10 5.47 -4.09 1.46
N ILE A 11 4.23 -4.48 1.17
CA ILE A 11 3.53 -4.24 -0.09
C ILE A 11 2.35 -3.31 0.19
N PHE A 12 2.31 -2.19 -0.53
CA PHE A 12 1.19 -1.25 -0.52
C PHE A 12 0.42 -1.38 -1.84
N VAL A 13 -0.85 -1.74 -1.75
CA VAL A 13 -1.73 -1.89 -2.90
C VAL A 13 -2.66 -0.69 -2.98
N ASP A 14 -2.59 0.04 -4.08
CA ASP A 14 -3.51 1.14 -4.40
C ASP A 14 -4.43 0.78 -5.59
N GLY A 15 -5.44 1.62 -5.85
CA GLY A 15 -6.36 1.43 -6.96
C GLY A 15 -7.44 0.38 -6.70
N GLY A 16 -8.04 -0.14 -7.78
CA GLY A 16 -9.19 -1.05 -7.69
C GLY A 16 -8.89 -2.38 -6.98
N PHE A 17 -7.66 -2.89 -7.08
CA PHE A 17 -7.26 -4.14 -6.42
C PHE A 17 -7.22 -4.04 -4.90
N GLY A 18 -6.83 -2.88 -4.36
CA GLY A 18 -6.84 -2.64 -2.90
C GLY A 18 -8.23 -2.76 -2.27
N LYS A 19 -9.29 -2.58 -3.06
CA LYS A 19 -10.69 -2.72 -2.62
C LYS A 19 -11.19 -4.17 -2.64
N ASN A 20 -10.48 -5.08 -3.30
CA ASN A 20 -10.86 -6.49 -3.37
C ASN A 20 -10.24 -7.27 -2.20
N ALA A 21 -11.02 -7.48 -1.14
CA ALA A 21 -10.54 -8.17 0.06
C ALA A 21 -10.03 -9.60 -0.22
N ILE A 22 -10.64 -10.34 -1.16
CA ILE A 22 -10.20 -11.69 -1.53
C ILE A 22 -8.79 -11.62 -2.13
N TYR A 23 -8.57 -10.72 -3.09
CA TYR A 23 -7.25 -10.50 -3.68
C TYR A 23 -6.21 -10.14 -2.62
N MET A 24 -6.54 -9.22 -1.72
CA MET A 24 -5.62 -8.76 -0.67
C MET A 24 -5.24 -9.87 0.32
N HIS A 25 -6.17 -10.74 0.72
CA HIS A 25 -5.88 -11.90 1.57
C HIS A 25 -5.10 -12.99 0.82
N LEU A 26 -5.41 -13.24 -0.44
CA LEU A 26 -4.62 -14.18 -1.24
C LEU A 26 -3.18 -13.68 -1.45
N LEU A 27 -3.01 -12.37 -1.62
CA LEU A 27 -1.71 -11.73 -1.71
C LEU A 27 -0.92 -11.87 -0.41
N SER A 28 -1.55 -11.66 0.76
CA SER A 28 -0.88 -11.86 2.05
C SER A 28 -0.49 -13.32 2.30
N ILE A 29 -1.33 -14.28 1.89
CA ILE A 29 -1.01 -15.71 1.96
C ILE A 29 0.16 -16.09 1.04
N ALA A 30 0.22 -15.52 -0.16
CA ALA A 30 1.31 -15.79 -1.11
C ALA A 30 2.66 -15.24 -0.64
N PHE A 31 2.66 -14.20 0.20
CA PHE A 31 3.86 -13.56 0.74
C PHE A 31 3.78 -13.41 2.27
N PRO A 32 3.81 -14.51 3.03
CA PRO A 32 3.49 -14.50 4.47
C PRO A 32 4.48 -13.73 5.34
N HIS A 33 5.67 -13.44 4.82
CA HIS A 33 6.72 -12.66 5.51
C HIS A 33 6.74 -11.18 5.11
N ILE A 34 5.83 -10.75 4.23
CA ILE A 34 5.73 -9.38 3.74
C ILE A 34 4.40 -8.81 4.23
N GLU A 35 4.43 -7.68 4.91
CA GLU A 35 3.22 -7.03 5.38
C GLU A 35 2.45 -6.44 4.19
N VAL A 36 1.15 -6.74 4.09
CA VAL A 36 0.32 -6.29 2.98
C VAL A 36 -0.66 -5.23 3.49
N TYR A 37 -0.70 -4.08 2.81
CA TYR A 37 -1.59 -2.97 3.12
C TYR A 37 -2.39 -2.56 1.87
N ALA A 38 -3.67 -2.26 2.06
CA ALA A 38 -4.45 -1.49 1.09
C ALA A 38 -4.44 -0.02 1.47
N SER A 39 -4.35 0.87 0.49
CA SER A 39 -4.74 2.27 0.68
C SER A 39 -6.26 2.36 0.87
N SER A 40 -6.73 3.13 1.86
CA SER A 40 -8.18 3.32 2.08
C SER A 40 -8.85 4.11 0.95
N VAL A 41 -8.08 4.95 0.26
CA VAL A 41 -8.55 5.73 -0.88
C VAL A 41 -7.61 5.56 -2.07
N SER A 42 -8.19 5.30 -3.24
CA SER A 42 -7.46 5.11 -4.49
C SER A 42 -6.98 6.44 -5.07
N GLN A 43 -5.92 7.01 -4.50
CA GLN A 43 -5.41 8.34 -4.84
C GLN A 43 -3.88 8.43 -4.86
N ALA A 44 -3.14 7.33 -4.84
CA ALA A 44 -1.68 7.38 -4.77
C ALA A 44 -1.08 8.18 -5.94
N THR A 45 -1.67 8.10 -7.14
CA THR A 45 -1.24 8.90 -8.30
C THR A 45 -1.42 10.41 -8.06
N ALA A 46 -2.57 10.83 -7.54
CA ALA A 46 -2.86 12.24 -7.30
C ALA A 46 -1.97 12.81 -6.19
N ILE A 47 -1.84 12.06 -5.08
CA ILE A 47 -0.96 12.41 -3.97
C ILE A 47 0.50 12.47 -4.43
N GLY A 48 0.97 11.46 -5.17
CA GLY A 48 2.33 11.44 -5.72
C GLY A 48 2.59 12.62 -6.64
N THR A 49 1.62 13.02 -7.47
CA THR A 49 1.73 14.21 -8.32
C THR A 49 1.85 15.47 -7.49
N ALA A 50 0.98 15.65 -6.49
CA ALA A 50 1.01 16.82 -5.60
C ALA A 50 2.35 16.93 -4.84
N LEU A 51 2.88 15.79 -4.38
CA LEU A 51 4.19 15.70 -3.72
C LEU A 51 5.34 16.03 -4.66
N ALA A 52 5.29 15.56 -5.92
CA ALA A 52 6.35 15.78 -6.90
C ALA A 52 6.54 17.27 -7.26
N ILE A 53 5.49 18.08 -7.12
CA ILE A 53 5.54 19.53 -7.37
C ILE A 53 5.49 20.36 -6.08
N ASN A 54 5.39 19.74 -4.89
CA ASN A 54 5.12 20.42 -3.62
C ASN A 54 6.04 21.62 -3.39
N ASP A 55 7.35 21.45 -3.60
CA ASP A 55 8.37 22.47 -3.36
C ASP A 55 8.22 23.72 -4.27
N VAL A 56 7.44 23.63 -5.35
CA VAL A 56 7.21 24.73 -6.30
C VAL A 56 5.94 25.53 -5.95
N TRP A 57 4.88 24.87 -5.47
CA TRP A 57 3.58 25.51 -5.24
C TRP A 57 3.23 25.71 -3.77
N ASN A 58 3.90 25.03 -2.83
CA ASN A 58 3.56 25.04 -1.41
C ASN A 58 4.83 25.08 -0.55
N THR A 59 4.91 26.07 0.34
CA THR A 59 6.04 26.25 1.28
C THR A 59 5.80 25.60 2.64
N ASN A 60 4.61 25.03 2.87
CA ASN A 60 4.30 24.30 4.09
C ASN A 60 4.92 22.89 4.05
N PRO A 61 5.25 22.31 5.22
CA PRO A 61 5.70 20.93 5.29
C PRO A 61 4.64 19.96 4.75
N VAL A 62 5.11 18.87 4.17
CA VAL A 62 4.26 17.75 3.73
C VAL A 62 3.56 17.15 4.96
N PRO A 63 2.23 16.98 4.95
CA PRO A 63 1.52 16.31 6.04
C PRO A 63 2.02 14.88 6.25
N THR A 64 2.05 14.39 7.49
CA THR A 64 2.58 13.05 7.81
C THR A 64 1.53 11.94 7.69
N ASP A 65 0.26 12.29 7.55
CA ASP A 65 -0.90 11.41 7.65
C ASP A 65 -1.77 11.40 6.38
N ILE A 66 -1.15 11.65 5.22
CA ILE A 66 -1.81 11.81 3.91
C ILE A 66 -2.54 10.53 3.45
N ILE A 67 -2.09 9.35 3.90
CA ILE A 67 -2.65 8.06 3.49
C ILE A 67 -3.07 7.28 4.72
N GLN A 68 -4.31 6.80 4.72
CA GLN A 68 -4.77 5.79 5.67
C GLN A 68 -4.58 4.40 5.06
N LEU A 69 -4.03 3.49 5.86
CA LEU A 69 -3.69 2.15 5.43
C LEU A 69 -4.53 1.11 6.18
N LYS A 70 -4.99 0.11 5.44
CA LYS A 70 -5.65 -1.07 6.00
C LYS A 70 -4.72 -2.27 5.89
N TYR A 71 -4.34 -2.85 7.01
CA TYR A 71 -3.50 -4.04 7.07
C TYR A 71 -4.30 -5.31 6.72
N TYR A 72 -3.66 -6.23 5.99
CA TYR A 72 -4.16 -7.56 5.66
C TYR A 72 -3.15 -8.62 6.13
N SER A 73 -3.52 -9.39 7.15
CA SER A 73 -2.72 -10.52 7.63
C SER A 73 -2.97 -11.78 6.79
N ALA A 74 -1.95 -12.62 6.68
CA ALA A 74 -2.13 -14.00 6.28
C ALA A 74 -2.78 -14.73 7.47
N ILE A 75 -3.96 -15.32 7.27
CA ILE A 75 -4.53 -16.22 8.28
C ILE A 75 -3.69 -17.49 8.23
N GLN A 76 -2.75 -17.66 9.16
CA GLN A 76 -2.14 -18.96 9.40
C GLN A 76 -3.26 -19.86 9.93
N ARG A 77 -3.70 -20.83 9.13
CA ARG A 77 -4.44 -21.96 9.68
C ARG A 77 -3.47 -22.72 10.56
N THR A 78 -3.61 -22.57 11.87
CA THR A 78 -3.06 -23.52 12.82
C THR A 78 -3.71 -24.87 12.50
N LEU A 79 -2.91 -25.82 12.01
CA LEU A 79 -3.28 -27.23 11.96
C LEU A 79 -3.13 -27.82 13.37
#